data_AF-A0A179F9A3-F1
#
_entry.id   AF-A0A179F9A3-F1
#
_cell.length_a   1.000
_cell.length_b   1.000
_cell.length_c   1.000
_cell.angle_alpha   90.00
_cell.angle_beta   90.00
_cell.angle_gamma   90.00
#
_symmetry.space_group_name_H-M   'P 1'
#
loop_
_entity.id
_entity.type
_entity.pdbx_description
1 polymer ?
#
loop_
_entity_poly.entity_id
_entity_poly.type
_entity_poly.pdbx_seq_one_letter_code
_entity_poly.pdbx_strand_id
1 'polypeptide(L)'
;MMISCCGQRPKKTGTERSLSEPDEVVYPFHVLDRPTLDEELVTWVLSFNDVLSAISLHQSLCTLLEIGDWRKLGARLRVTDDGSLEAYAPIGFSSRMPACTLFHAKWFNTPIESDPVGKHFVLPNRRAFTQKYPADYREHFLPPGVPSTVQDLVDGKYSQLVLRILSFQDATILTVSWPRNTMDTAGFKALLQNWSLCMAGRGHEVADVYGAQEDILEKLIINAQEKQKLDEFRMNKNLTALSQGILPNWWRRRSHNPLQSRMVYIPKEIYDDFMTEIREDIADILEDDDQRPVTTAADIILAWMTKLQATADIKQRGVLSTSMVNLRCRISTLRDPSGEYLQTLTLPAYSYISPDEATDTIGAMSLQHKHIMHDQTSEHQMLALAKHVIDKKKRGKNPLPIYYNSSLPRLEFNNFSPLHLFSAADFSPAVISEGEFAHPRFNPPGTMTTAYYLMDATSPNENVCAVLGRDIGGNFWMTCQLEPEVWVKVEEALYDLQKTVNSPTSGHSMRFYDYSSRRVSIRSTF
;
A
#
# COMPACT_ATOMS: atom_id res chain seq x y z
N MET A 1 -11.75 -41.68 -53.45
CA MET A 1 -13.18 -42.06 -53.29
C MET A 1 -13.54 -41.83 -51.83
N MET A 2 -14.29 -40.78 -51.49
CA MET A 2 -15.76 -40.79 -51.36
C MET A 2 -16.20 -41.81 -50.29
N ILE A 3 -16.88 -41.48 -49.17
CA ILE A 3 -17.89 -40.44 -48.92
C ILE A 3 -18.03 -40.13 -47.40
N SER A 4 -18.38 -38.87 -47.14
CA SER A 4 -19.03 -38.23 -45.99
C SER A 4 -20.08 -39.06 -45.23
N CYS A 5 -20.15 -38.87 -43.91
CA CYS A 5 -21.44 -38.82 -43.21
C CYS A 5 -21.44 -37.71 -42.15
N CYS A 6 -22.32 -36.74 -42.37
CA CYS A 6 -22.65 -35.62 -41.50
C CYS A 6 -23.19 -36.08 -40.14
N GLY A 7 -22.54 -35.65 -39.05
CA GLY A 7 -23.16 -35.56 -37.72
C GLY A 7 -23.63 -34.12 -37.49
N GLN A 8 -24.95 -33.94 -37.38
CA GLN A 8 -25.60 -32.66 -37.09
C GLN A 8 -25.13 -32.13 -35.73
N ARG A 9 -24.60 -30.88 -35.70
CA ARG A 9 -24.40 -30.14 -34.46
C ARG A 9 -25.77 -29.78 -33.88
N PRO A 10 -26.02 -29.99 -32.56
CA PRO A 10 -27.25 -29.55 -31.96
C PRO A 10 -27.32 -28.02 -32.03
N LYS A 11 -28.49 -27.51 -32.43
CA LYS A 11 -28.83 -26.09 -32.39
C LYS A 11 -28.57 -25.59 -30.98
N LYS A 12 -27.70 -24.57 -30.86
CA LYS A 12 -27.60 -23.74 -29.66
C LYS A 12 -28.99 -23.17 -29.38
N THR A 13 -29.68 -23.73 -28.40
CA THR A 13 -30.74 -23.03 -27.68
C THR A 13 -30.10 -21.77 -27.12
N GLY A 14 -30.64 -20.61 -27.51
CA GLY A 14 -30.19 -19.33 -26.99
C GLY A 14 -30.31 -19.37 -25.48
N THR A 15 -29.16 -19.38 -24.80
CA THR A 15 -29.11 -19.11 -23.37
C THR A 15 -29.64 -17.70 -23.21
N GLU A 16 -30.81 -17.59 -22.58
CA GLU A 16 -31.30 -16.33 -22.05
C GLU A 16 -30.14 -15.65 -21.32
N ARG A 17 -29.91 -14.37 -21.64
CA ARG A 17 -29.10 -13.51 -20.78
C ARG A 17 -29.58 -13.75 -19.36
N SER A 18 -28.68 -14.15 -18.46
CA SER A 18 -28.86 -14.05 -17.02
C SER A 18 -29.27 -12.60 -16.72
N LEU A 19 -30.58 -12.34 -16.76
CA LEU A 19 -31.16 -11.12 -16.24
C LEU A 19 -30.79 -11.14 -14.76
N SER A 20 -30.04 -10.13 -14.32
CA SER A 20 -29.82 -9.86 -12.90
C SER A 20 -31.10 -10.17 -12.14
N GLU A 21 -31.03 -10.98 -11.08
CA GLU A 21 -32.20 -11.15 -10.21
C GLU A 21 -32.71 -9.75 -9.87
N PRO A 22 -34.02 -9.48 -9.96
CA PRO A 22 -34.58 -8.12 -9.88
C PRO A 22 -34.24 -7.36 -8.59
N ASP A 23 -33.61 -8.03 -7.62
CA ASP A 23 -33.21 -7.52 -6.31
C ASP A 23 -31.68 -7.27 -6.16
N GLU A 24 -30.91 -7.25 -7.27
CA GLU A 24 -29.46 -7.04 -7.26
C GLU A 24 -29.02 -5.77 -8.01
N VAL A 25 -27.98 -5.11 -7.49
CA VAL A 25 -27.21 -4.04 -8.15
C VAL A 25 -25.88 -4.62 -8.62
N VAL A 26 -25.60 -4.53 -9.91
CA VAL A 26 -24.33 -4.94 -10.49
C VAL A 26 -23.40 -3.73 -10.60
N TYR A 27 -22.14 -3.92 -10.21
CA TYR A 27 -21.09 -2.90 -10.33
C TYR A 27 -20.09 -3.31 -11.42
N PRO A 28 -19.83 -2.45 -12.41
CA PRO A 28 -18.91 -2.78 -13.50
C PRO A 28 -17.45 -2.77 -13.02
N PHE A 29 -16.65 -3.68 -13.57
CA PHE A 29 -15.19 -3.60 -13.49
C PHE A 29 -14.63 -2.75 -14.62
N HIS A 30 -13.99 -1.64 -14.25
CA HIS A 30 -13.29 -0.78 -15.19
C HIS A 30 -11.94 -1.38 -15.62
N VAL A 31 -11.35 -0.86 -16.69
CA VAL A 31 -10.15 -1.46 -17.31
C VAL A 31 -8.95 -1.52 -16.34
N LEU A 32 -8.84 -0.55 -15.44
CA LEU A 32 -7.81 -0.56 -14.41
C LEU A 32 -8.17 -1.42 -13.20
N ASP A 33 -9.46 -1.65 -12.98
CA ASP A 33 -10.01 -2.24 -11.76
C ASP A 33 -10.45 -3.70 -11.93
N ARG A 34 -10.05 -4.39 -12.99
CA ARG A 34 -10.44 -5.80 -13.19
C ARG A 34 -9.52 -6.73 -12.39
N PRO A 35 -10.00 -7.40 -11.33
CA PRO A 35 -9.19 -8.33 -10.57
C PRO A 35 -8.97 -9.64 -11.33
N THR A 36 -7.95 -10.39 -10.92
CA THR A 36 -7.78 -11.81 -11.29
C THR A 36 -8.10 -12.70 -10.09
N LEU A 37 -8.47 -13.96 -10.35
CA LEU A 37 -8.87 -14.89 -9.27
C LEU A 37 -7.70 -15.24 -8.33
N ASP A 38 -6.50 -15.31 -8.88
CA ASP A 38 -5.25 -15.59 -8.16
C ASP A 38 -4.68 -14.37 -7.42
N GLU A 39 -5.31 -13.21 -7.56
CA GLU A 39 -4.89 -11.99 -6.89
C GLU A 39 -5.08 -12.10 -5.37
N GLU A 40 -4.04 -11.77 -4.62
CA GLU A 40 -4.12 -11.65 -3.17
C GLU A 40 -4.90 -10.41 -2.75
N LEU A 41 -5.62 -10.53 -1.62
CA LEU A 41 -6.29 -9.38 -1.03
C LEU A 41 -5.26 -8.43 -0.43
N VAL A 42 -5.47 -7.14 -0.67
CA VAL A 42 -4.82 -6.06 0.07
C VAL A 42 -5.39 -6.10 1.47
N THR A 43 -4.53 -6.28 2.47
CA THR A 43 -4.93 -6.36 3.88
C THR A 43 -4.21 -5.28 4.67
N TRP A 44 -4.96 -4.36 5.24
CA TRP A 44 -4.45 -3.42 6.24
C TRP A 44 -4.65 -3.96 7.64
N VAL A 45 -3.63 -3.82 8.47
CA VAL A 45 -3.65 -4.14 9.90
C VAL A 45 -3.61 -2.82 10.66
N LEU A 46 -4.61 -2.61 11.52
CA LEU A 46 -4.78 -1.41 12.34
C LEU A 46 -4.73 -1.83 13.81
N SER A 47 -3.85 -1.22 14.59
CA SER A 47 -3.67 -1.54 16.01
C SER A 47 -4.19 -0.41 16.88
N PHE A 48 -4.89 -0.78 17.95
CA PHE A 48 -5.43 0.11 18.97
C PHE A 48 -4.99 -0.40 20.33
N ASN A 49 -4.41 0.49 21.14
CA ASN A 49 -4.09 0.23 22.54
C ASN A 49 -5.29 0.41 23.47
N ASP A 50 -6.51 0.26 22.94
CA ASP A 50 -7.76 0.31 23.68
C ASP A 50 -8.59 -0.93 23.31
N VAL A 51 -9.44 -1.37 24.24
CA VAL A 51 -10.38 -2.46 23.99
C VAL A 51 -11.62 -1.86 23.32
N LEU A 52 -11.83 -2.21 22.05
CA LEU A 52 -12.94 -1.71 21.23
C LEU A 52 -14.05 -2.75 21.11
N SER A 53 -15.29 -2.27 21.05
CA SER A 53 -16.48 -3.06 20.78
C SER A 53 -16.48 -3.55 19.34
N ALA A 54 -16.19 -4.85 19.16
CA ALA A 54 -16.27 -5.52 17.87
C ALA A 54 -17.67 -5.40 17.22
N ILE A 55 -18.72 -5.39 18.05
CA ILE A 55 -20.10 -5.22 17.59
C ILE A 55 -20.29 -3.81 17.03
N SER A 56 -19.86 -2.78 17.77
CA SER A 56 -20.01 -1.38 17.33
C SER A 56 -19.22 -1.12 16.06
N LEU A 57 -17.99 -1.64 15.97
CA LEU A 57 -17.14 -1.57 14.77
C LEU A 57 -17.85 -2.18 13.56
N HIS A 58 -18.32 -3.43 13.67
CA HIS A 58 -18.95 -4.13 12.56
C HIS A 58 -20.28 -3.51 12.14
N GLN A 59 -21.12 -3.13 13.10
CA GLN A 59 -22.42 -2.52 12.82
C GLN A 59 -22.27 -1.16 12.14
N SER A 60 -21.39 -0.28 12.63
CA SER A 60 -21.20 1.02 12.00
C SER A 60 -20.58 0.93 10.61
N LEU A 61 -19.74 -0.09 10.34
CA LEU A 61 -19.25 -0.37 9.00
C LEU A 61 -20.40 -0.83 8.09
N CYS A 62 -21.25 -1.74 8.57
CA CYS A 62 -22.41 -2.18 7.78
C CYS A 62 -23.36 -1.03 7.46
N THR A 63 -23.61 -0.14 8.42
CA THR A 63 -24.40 1.09 8.20
C THR A 63 -23.78 1.94 7.09
N LEU A 64 -22.45 2.16 7.10
CA LEU A 64 -21.80 2.91 6.03
C LEU A 64 -22.03 2.26 4.66
N LEU A 65 -21.85 0.94 4.57
CA LEU A 65 -22.00 0.21 3.32
C LEU A 65 -23.45 0.18 2.80
N GLU A 66 -24.44 0.54 3.61
CA GLU A 66 -25.84 0.71 3.18
C GLU A 66 -26.13 2.10 2.59
N ILE A 67 -25.25 3.09 2.81
CA ILE A 67 -25.41 4.47 2.35
C ILE A 67 -24.94 4.61 0.90
N GLY A 68 -25.86 5.01 0.02
CA GLY A 68 -25.55 5.35 -1.37
C GLY A 68 -24.77 4.24 -2.08
N ASP A 69 -23.66 4.60 -2.72
CA ASP A 69 -22.82 3.67 -3.49
C ASP A 69 -21.61 3.11 -2.72
N TRP A 70 -21.50 3.39 -1.40
CA TRP A 70 -20.59 2.63 -0.52
C TRP A 70 -20.92 1.13 -0.56
N ARG A 71 -22.16 0.78 -0.91
CA ARG A 71 -22.65 -0.59 -1.21
C ARG A 71 -21.73 -1.37 -2.14
N LYS A 72 -21.01 -0.71 -3.05
CA LYS A 72 -20.01 -1.35 -3.92
C LYS A 72 -19.00 -2.19 -3.14
N LEU A 73 -18.52 -1.71 -1.99
CA LEU A 73 -17.56 -2.44 -1.15
C LEU A 73 -18.18 -3.66 -0.46
N GLY A 74 -19.50 -3.65 -0.27
CA GLY A 74 -20.27 -4.78 0.28
C GLY A 74 -20.74 -5.78 -0.77
N ALA A 75 -20.46 -5.56 -2.06
CA ALA A 75 -20.79 -6.50 -3.13
C ALA A 75 -20.02 -7.82 -2.99
N ARG A 76 -20.51 -8.87 -3.64
CA ARG A 76 -19.83 -10.17 -3.80
C ARG A 76 -19.33 -10.32 -5.23
N LEU A 77 -18.41 -11.27 -5.40
CA LEU A 77 -17.84 -11.61 -6.70
C LEU A 77 -18.41 -12.93 -7.20
N ARG A 78 -18.71 -13.00 -8.50
CA ARG A 78 -19.02 -14.25 -9.19
C ARG A 78 -18.32 -14.31 -10.55
N VAL A 79 -18.03 -15.53 -11.00
CA VAL A 79 -17.57 -15.79 -12.37
C VAL A 79 -18.81 -16.05 -13.22
N THR A 80 -18.98 -15.26 -14.28
CA THR A 80 -20.09 -15.38 -15.24
C THR A 80 -19.82 -16.47 -16.28
N ASP A 81 -20.84 -16.86 -17.04
CA ASP A 81 -20.75 -17.94 -18.05
C ASP A 81 -19.68 -17.70 -19.14
N ASP A 82 -19.31 -16.45 -19.38
CA ASP A 82 -18.26 -16.05 -20.31
C ASP A 82 -16.84 -16.10 -19.69
N GLY A 83 -16.73 -16.48 -18.41
CA GLY A 83 -15.49 -16.54 -17.65
C GLY A 83 -15.03 -15.20 -17.08
N SER A 84 -15.82 -14.12 -17.22
CA SER A 84 -15.53 -12.82 -16.63
C SER A 84 -15.88 -12.79 -15.13
N LEU A 85 -15.24 -11.90 -14.38
CA LEU A 85 -15.66 -11.57 -13.02
C LEU A 85 -16.73 -10.47 -13.05
N GLU A 86 -17.72 -10.60 -12.16
CA GLU A 86 -18.78 -9.62 -11.95
C GLU A 86 -18.96 -9.34 -10.46
N ALA A 87 -19.12 -8.07 -10.09
CA ALA A 87 -19.45 -7.64 -8.74
C ALA A 87 -20.95 -7.35 -8.62
N TYR A 88 -21.62 -7.95 -7.64
CA TYR A 88 -23.06 -7.77 -7.41
C TYR A 88 -23.38 -7.59 -5.91
N ALA A 89 -24.31 -6.70 -5.59
CA ALA A 89 -24.80 -6.47 -4.23
C ALA A 89 -26.32 -6.58 -4.19
N PRO A 90 -26.91 -7.15 -3.12
CA PRO A 90 -28.35 -7.07 -2.94
C PRO A 90 -28.78 -5.62 -2.70
N ILE A 91 -30.01 -5.26 -3.08
CA ILE A 91 -30.59 -3.93 -2.78
C ILE A 91 -30.59 -3.66 -1.27
N GLY A 92 -30.94 -4.69 -0.48
CA GLY A 92 -30.86 -4.67 0.98
C GLY A 92 -30.01 -5.83 1.49
N PHE A 93 -29.03 -5.53 2.36
CA PHE A 93 -28.26 -6.57 3.02
C PHE A 93 -29.10 -7.32 4.05
N SER A 94 -28.71 -8.57 4.33
CA SER A 94 -29.41 -9.44 5.28
C SER A 94 -28.40 -10.20 6.13
N SER A 95 -28.85 -10.92 7.15
CA SER A 95 -27.97 -11.80 7.93
C SER A 95 -27.30 -12.90 7.08
N ARG A 96 -27.91 -13.29 5.95
CA ARG A 96 -27.34 -14.27 5.01
C ARG A 96 -26.39 -13.62 4.00
N MET A 97 -26.62 -12.35 3.68
CA MET A 97 -25.78 -11.55 2.81
C MET A 97 -25.46 -10.22 3.51
N PRO A 98 -24.57 -10.24 4.53
CA PRO A 98 -24.26 -9.04 5.30
C PRO A 98 -23.49 -8.04 4.45
N ALA A 99 -23.59 -6.75 4.76
CA ALA A 99 -22.85 -5.73 4.03
C ALA A 99 -21.33 -5.95 4.12
N CYS A 100 -20.85 -6.41 5.28
CA CYS A 100 -19.46 -6.80 5.50
C CYS A 100 -19.38 -8.17 6.20
N THR A 101 -18.57 -9.07 5.66
CA THR A 101 -18.20 -10.34 6.30
C THR A 101 -17.28 -10.06 7.49
N LEU A 102 -17.66 -10.59 8.66
CA LEU A 102 -16.91 -10.45 9.92
C LEU A 102 -16.28 -11.78 10.36
N PHE A 103 -15.01 -11.72 10.72
CA PHE A 103 -14.33 -12.75 11.51
C PHE A 103 -13.92 -12.16 12.86
N HIS A 104 -14.34 -12.74 13.98
CA HIS A 104 -14.00 -12.24 15.32
C HIS A 104 -13.26 -13.28 16.14
N ALA A 105 -11.99 -12.99 16.47
CA ALA A 105 -11.20 -13.75 17.42
C ALA A 105 -11.18 -13.04 18.79
N LYS A 106 -11.40 -13.81 19.86
CA LYS A 106 -11.56 -13.30 21.23
C LYS A 106 -10.51 -13.91 22.15
N TRP A 107 -9.67 -13.06 22.73
CA TRP A 107 -8.64 -13.40 23.71
C TRP A 107 -8.69 -12.47 24.92
N PHE A 108 -9.87 -12.36 25.54
CA PHE A 108 -10.14 -11.42 26.63
C PHE A 108 -9.32 -11.64 27.91
N ASN A 109 -8.65 -12.80 28.05
CA ASN A 109 -7.79 -13.12 29.19
C ASN A 109 -6.29 -13.12 28.82
N THR A 110 -5.95 -12.58 27.64
CA THR A 110 -4.58 -12.56 27.13
C THR A 110 -4.20 -11.12 26.84
N PRO A 111 -3.21 -10.56 27.58
CA PRO A 111 -2.58 -9.31 27.21
C PRO A 111 -1.96 -9.43 25.82
N ILE A 112 -2.05 -8.38 25.01
CA ILE A 112 -1.52 -8.36 23.65
C ILE A 112 0.00 -8.66 23.63
N GLU A 113 0.75 -8.24 24.64
CA GLU A 113 2.18 -8.51 24.76
C GLU A 113 2.54 -10.00 24.92
N SER A 114 1.61 -10.80 25.45
CA SER A 114 1.77 -12.24 25.65
C SER A 114 1.35 -13.05 24.42
N ASP A 115 0.66 -12.44 23.46
CA ASP A 115 0.20 -13.09 22.25
C ASP A 115 1.33 -13.19 21.18
N PRO A 116 1.46 -14.34 20.47
CA PRO A 116 2.48 -14.51 19.44
C PRO A 116 2.45 -13.45 18.33
N VAL A 117 1.27 -12.91 18.01
CA VAL A 117 1.04 -11.89 17.00
C VAL A 117 1.05 -10.50 17.65
N GLY A 118 0.34 -10.37 18.77
CA GLY A 118 0.15 -9.14 19.52
C GLY A 118 1.45 -8.52 20.02
N LYS A 119 2.44 -9.32 20.43
CA LYS A 119 3.74 -8.82 20.90
C LYS A 119 4.47 -7.95 19.89
N HIS A 120 4.17 -8.11 18.59
CA HIS A 120 4.76 -7.30 17.54
C HIS A 120 4.21 -5.87 17.49
N PHE A 121 3.14 -5.56 18.23
CA PHE A 121 2.53 -4.23 18.31
C PHE A 121 2.94 -3.47 19.57
N VAL A 122 3.76 -4.09 20.43
CA VAL A 122 4.38 -3.43 21.58
C VAL A 122 5.73 -2.88 21.13
N LEU A 123 5.78 -1.58 20.85
CA LEU A 123 6.90 -0.97 20.14
C LEU A 123 7.76 -0.09 21.06
N PRO A 124 9.09 -0.23 21.03
CA PRO A 124 9.96 0.61 21.84
C PRO A 124 9.93 2.07 21.35
N ASN A 125 9.54 3.00 22.23
CA ASN A 125 9.24 4.38 21.85
C ASN A 125 10.44 5.34 21.81
N ARG A 126 11.65 4.93 22.25
CA ARG A 126 12.79 5.83 22.49
C ARG A 126 13.91 5.78 21.45
N ARG A 127 13.90 4.85 20.51
CA ARG A 127 14.99 4.67 19.53
C ARG A 127 14.43 4.33 18.18
N ALA A 128 15.13 4.73 17.11
CA ALA A 128 14.81 4.23 15.79
C ALA A 128 15.16 2.74 15.69
N PHE A 129 14.32 1.95 15.04
CA PHE A 129 14.53 0.52 14.90
C PHE A 129 13.94 -0.03 13.59
N THR A 130 14.44 -1.20 13.20
CA THR A 130 13.73 -2.06 12.25
C THR A 130 13.10 -3.22 13.00
N GLN A 131 11.87 -3.57 12.64
CA GLN A 131 11.19 -4.73 13.19
C GLN A 131 10.99 -5.76 12.09
N LYS A 132 11.68 -6.88 12.24
CA LYS A 132 11.52 -8.02 11.36
C LYS A 132 10.26 -8.79 11.74
N TYR A 133 9.40 -9.01 10.75
CA TYR A 133 8.28 -9.93 10.88
C TYR A 133 8.74 -11.35 10.55
N PRO A 134 8.21 -12.38 11.26
CA PRO A 134 8.50 -13.76 10.91
C PRO A 134 7.90 -14.11 9.53
N ALA A 135 8.42 -15.17 8.89
CA ALA A 135 8.00 -15.51 7.52
C ALA A 135 6.51 -15.89 7.42
N ASP A 136 5.95 -16.45 8.49
CA ASP A 136 4.55 -16.84 8.65
C ASP A 136 3.65 -15.71 9.20
N TYR A 137 4.17 -14.48 9.32
CA TYR A 137 3.43 -13.36 9.91
C TYR A 137 2.06 -13.09 9.24
N ARG A 138 1.98 -13.25 7.92
CA ARG A 138 0.73 -13.06 7.16
C ARG A 138 -0.32 -14.11 7.54
N GLU A 139 0.08 -15.36 7.78
CA GLU A 139 -0.81 -16.47 8.17
C GLU A 139 -1.46 -16.23 9.54
N HIS A 140 -0.84 -15.43 10.41
CA HIS A 140 -1.44 -15.03 11.68
C HIS A 140 -2.64 -14.08 11.52
N PHE A 141 -2.60 -13.20 10.52
CA PHE A 141 -3.71 -12.27 10.21
C PHE A 141 -4.75 -12.87 9.26
N LEU A 142 -4.31 -13.77 8.39
CA LEU A 142 -5.14 -14.45 7.39
C LEU A 142 -4.96 -15.97 7.54
N PRO A 143 -5.41 -16.58 8.67
CA PRO A 143 -5.29 -18.01 8.88
C PRO A 143 -6.22 -18.80 7.94
N PRO A 144 -5.99 -20.11 7.75
CA PRO A 144 -6.87 -20.95 6.95
C PRO A 144 -8.35 -20.77 7.32
N GLY A 145 -9.19 -20.52 6.31
CA GLY A 145 -10.62 -20.23 6.47
C GLY A 145 -10.97 -18.75 6.48
N VAL A 146 -9.99 -17.85 6.65
CA VAL A 146 -10.15 -16.41 6.37
C VAL A 146 -9.71 -16.18 4.92
N PRO A 147 -10.50 -15.48 4.08
CA PRO A 147 -10.16 -15.28 2.69
C PRO A 147 -8.88 -14.45 2.56
N SER A 148 -7.97 -14.90 1.70
CA SER A 148 -6.70 -14.23 1.41
C SER A 148 -6.50 -13.94 -0.09
N THR A 149 -7.35 -14.51 -0.94
CA THR A 149 -7.37 -14.30 -2.40
C THR A 149 -8.76 -13.91 -2.91
N VAL A 150 -8.83 -13.39 -4.14
CA VAL A 150 -10.10 -13.14 -4.84
C VAL A 150 -10.89 -14.43 -5.05
N GLN A 151 -10.21 -15.54 -5.35
CA GLN A 151 -10.83 -16.87 -5.45
C GLN A 151 -11.54 -17.26 -4.14
N ASP A 152 -10.91 -17.04 -2.99
CA ASP A 152 -11.53 -17.33 -1.68
C ASP A 152 -12.82 -16.53 -1.47
N LEU A 153 -12.86 -15.26 -1.95
CA LEU A 153 -14.07 -14.44 -1.87
C LEU A 153 -15.20 -15.00 -2.73
N VAL A 154 -14.88 -15.44 -3.94
CA VAL A 154 -15.85 -16.05 -4.88
C VAL A 154 -16.38 -17.36 -4.30
N ASP A 155 -15.50 -18.26 -3.88
CA ASP A 155 -15.87 -19.59 -3.39
C ASP A 155 -16.66 -19.51 -2.08
N GLY A 156 -16.24 -18.62 -1.17
CA GLY A 156 -16.91 -18.39 0.11
C GLY A 156 -18.16 -17.51 0.01
N LYS A 157 -18.44 -16.89 -1.15
CA LYS A 157 -19.47 -15.87 -1.34
C LYS A 157 -19.39 -14.74 -0.30
N TYR A 158 -18.17 -14.35 0.04
CA TYR A 158 -17.90 -13.27 0.99
C TYR A 158 -18.14 -11.90 0.33
N SER A 159 -18.39 -10.87 1.15
CA SER A 159 -18.34 -9.49 0.65
C SER A 159 -16.91 -9.15 0.21
N GLN A 160 -16.78 -8.25 -0.76
CA GLN A 160 -15.49 -7.76 -1.25
C GLN A 160 -14.66 -7.16 -0.12
N LEU A 161 -15.29 -6.44 0.81
CA LEU A 161 -14.67 -5.94 2.03
C LEU A 161 -14.83 -6.96 3.16
N VAL A 162 -13.72 -7.49 3.66
CA VAL A 162 -13.69 -8.45 4.77
C VAL A 162 -13.08 -7.78 6.00
N LEU A 163 -13.80 -7.81 7.11
CA LEU A 163 -13.35 -7.30 8.41
C LEU A 163 -12.99 -8.46 9.32
N ARG A 164 -11.79 -8.44 9.89
CA ARG A 164 -11.42 -9.33 10.99
C ARG A 164 -11.04 -8.51 12.22
N ILE A 165 -11.51 -8.94 13.38
CA ILE A 165 -11.27 -8.27 14.67
C ILE A 165 -10.62 -9.27 15.62
N LEU A 166 -9.56 -8.83 16.26
CA LEU A 166 -8.79 -9.55 17.28
C LEU A 166 -8.91 -8.75 18.57
N SER A 167 -9.70 -9.23 19.53
CA SER A 167 -9.91 -8.54 20.81
C SER A 167 -9.06 -9.19 21.90
N PHE A 168 -8.13 -8.43 22.46
CA PHE A 168 -7.30 -8.82 23.61
C PHE A 168 -7.87 -8.28 24.91
N GLN A 169 -7.22 -8.58 26.03
CA GLN A 169 -7.56 -8.02 27.34
C GLN A 169 -7.39 -6.50 27.39
N ASP A 170 -6.41 -5.97 26.67
CA ASP A 170 -5.87 -4.61 26.79
C ASP A 170 -5.73 -3.87 25.46
N ALA A 171 -6.11 -4.49 24.34
CA ALA A 171 -5.93 -3.94 23.01
C ALA A 171 -6.87 -4.56 21.97
N THR A 172 -6.96 -3.91 20.80
CA THR A 172 -7.72 -4.41 19.65
C THR A 172 -6.87 -4.32 18.40
N ILE A 173 -6.82 -5.40 17.62
CA ILE A 173 -6.26 -5.37 16.26
C ILE A 173 -7.40 -5.60 15.27
N LEU A 174 -7.45 -4.76 14.23
CA LEU A 174 -8.38 -4.89 13.11
C LEU A 174 -7.60 -5.24 11.86
N THR A 175 -8.13 -6.14 11.04
CA THR A 175 -7.70 -6.25 9.65
C THR A 175 -8.85 -6.00 8.70
N VAL A 176 -8.58 -5.20 7.68
CA VAL A 176 -9.53 -4.89 6.60
C VAL A 176 -8.91 -5.39 5.31
N SER A 177 -9.59 -6.30 4.62
CA SER A 177 -9.09 -6.95 3.41
C SER A 177 -10.02 -6.75 2.22
N TRP A 178 -9.46 -6.48 1.05
CA TRP A 178 -10.21 -6.29 -0.21
C TRP A 178 -9.37 -6.63 -1.45
N PRO A 179 -9.99 -6.95 -2.61
CA PRO A 179 -9.27 -7.08 -3.87
C PRO A 179 -8.60 -5.75 -4.24
N ARG A 180 -7.33 -5.74 -4.67
CA ARG A 180 -6.51 -4.51 -4.89
C ARG A 180 -7.21 -3.47 -5.76
N ASN A 181 -7.99 -3.96 -6.70
CA ASN A 181 -8.69 -3.19 -7.71
C ASN A 181 -10.06 -2.64 -7.26
N THR A 182 -10.49 -2.92 -6.04
CA THR A 182 -11.75 -2.42 -5.48
C THR A 182 -11.63 -0.96 -5.02
N MET A 183 -10.51 -0.65 -4.33
CA MET A 183 -10.15 0.70 -3.92
C MET A 183 -8.64 0.83 -3.71
N ASP A 184 -8.12 2.03 -3.97
CA ASP A 184 -6.76 2.41 -3.60
C ASP A 184 -6.67 2.90 -2.15
N THR A 185 -5.46 3.19 -1.68
CA THR A 185 -5.23 3.63 -0.29
C THR A 185 -5.92 4.97 0.02
N ALA A 186 -6.17 5.83 -0.98
CA ALA A 186 -6.93 7.05 -0.77
C ALA A 186 -8.42 6.73 -0.53
N GLY A 187 -8.98 5.78 -1.29
CA GLY A 187 -10.30 5.21 -1.02
C GLY A 187 -10.39 4.55 0.36
N PHE A 188 -9.33 3.87 0.81
CA PHE A 188 -9.26 3.30 2.15
C PHE A 188 -9.26 4.36 3.26
N LYS A 189 -8.52 5.47 3.08
CA LYS A 189 -8.61 6.64 3.98
C LYS A 189 -10.05 7.15 4.07
N ALA A 190 -10.70 7.35 2.91
CA ALA A 190 -12.08 7.81 2.85
C ALA A 190 -13.04 6.85 3.58
N LEU A 191 -12.84 5.54 3.41
CA LEU A 191 -13.59 4.52 4.15
C LEU A 191 -13.45 4.70 5.66
N LEU A 192 -12.23 4.85 6.19
CA LEU A 192 -12.00 5.03 7.64
C LEU A 192 -12.69 6.29 8.19
N GLN A 193 -12.62 7.40 7.45
CA GLN A 193 -13.25 8.66 7.87
C GLN A 193 -14.77 8.56 7.89
N ASN A 194 -15.38 8.02 6.84
CA ASN A 194 -16.84 7.85 6.76
C ASN A 194 -17.36 6.76 7.70
N TRP A 195 -16.55 5.74 7.99
CA TRP A 195 -16.86 4.73 9.00
C TRP A 195 -16.89 5.35 10.40
N SER A 196 -15.94 6.24 10.69
CA SER A 196 -15.91 7.01 11.95
C SER A 196 -17.17 7.88 12.10
N LEU A 197 -17.65 8.52 11.02
CA LEU A 197 -18.90 9.28 11.03
C LEU A 197 -20.11 8.40 11.38
N CYS A 198 -20.23 7.21 10.76
CA CYS A 198 -21.29 6.27 11.09
C CYS A 198 -21.20 5.79 12.54
N MET A 199 -19.99 5.53 13.04
CA MET A 199 -19.76 5.14 14.42
C MET A 199 -20.18 6.23 15.42
N ALA A 200 -20.00 7.50 15.06
CA ALA A 200 -20.44 8.64 15.85
C ALA A 200 -21.95 8.98 15.68
N GLY A 201 -22.72 8.17 14.93
CA GLY A 201 -24.13 8.44 14.63
C GLY A 201 -24.35 9.60 13.65
N ARG A 202 -23.30 10.05 12.95
CA ARG A 202 -23.30 11.17 12.00
C ARG A 202 -23.42 10.69 10.55
N GLY A 203 -24.22 9.65 10.31
CA GLY A 203 -24.38 9.03 8.98
C GLY A 203 -24.88 9.99 7.88
N HIS A 204 -25.54 11.09 8.26
CA HIS A 204 -26.00 12.13 7.33
C HIS A 204 -24.88 13.01 6.77
N GLU A 205 -23.67 12.94 7.35
CA GLU A 205 -22.47 13.67 6.89
C GLU A 205 -21.54 12.78 6.05
N VAL A 206 -21.94 11.52 5.81
CA VAL A 206 -21.18 10.59 4.97
C VAL A 206 -21.12 11.13 3.55
N ALA A 207 -19.91 11.16 2.99
CA ALA A 207 -19.66 11.62 1.63
C ALA A 207 -20.29 10.67 0.61
N ASP A 208 -20.77 11.23 -0.50
CA ASP A 208 -21.29 10.43 -1.61
C ASP A 208 -20.16 9.67 -2.31
N VAL A 209 -20.45 8.51 -2.89
CA VAL A 209 -19.49 7.80 -3.74
C VAL A 209 -19.70 8.18 -5.19
N TYR A 210 -18.66 8.72 -5.83
CA TYR A 210 -18.65 9.10 -7.24
C TYR A 210 -18.10 7.99 -8.13
N GLY A 211 -18.67 7.89 -9.33
CA GLY A 211 -18.19 6.98 -10.37
C GLY A 211 -18.39 5.50 -10.05
N ALA A 212 -19.35 5.14 -9.19
CA ALA A 212 -19.57 3.74 -8.84
C ALA A 212 -19.96 2.87 -10.05
N GLN A 213 -20.68 3.46 -11.00
CA GLN A 213 -21.20 2.83 -12.21
C GLN A 213 -20.46 3.25 -13.50
N GLU A 214 -19.57 4.24 -13.42
CA GLU A 214 -18.98 4.90 -14.58
C GLU A 214 -17.46 5.00 -14.45
N ASP A 215 -16.73 4.69 -15.52
CA ASP A 215 -15.27 4.85 -15.53
C ASP A 215 -14.90 6.33 -15.61
N ILE A 216 -14.53 6.91 -14.46
CA ILE A 216 -14.21 8.34 -14.35
C ILE A 216 -12.95 8.66 -15.15
N LEU A 217 -11.98 7.74 -15.18
CA LEU A 217 -10.74 7.96 -15.91
C LEU A 217 -10.99 8.00 -17.43
N GLU A 218 -11.84 7.10 -17.94
CA GLU A 218 -12.25 7.14 -19.36
C GLU A 218 -12.99 8.44 -19.70
N LYS A 219 -13.92 8.89 -18.85
CA LYS A 219 -14.59 10.19 -19.04
C LYS A 219 -13.63 11.37 -19.08
N LEU A 220 -12.66 11.41 -18.17
CA LEU A 220 -11.64 12.47 -18.14
C LEU A 220 -10.80 12.49 -19.42
N ILE A 221 -10.42 11.31 -19.93
CA ILE A 221 -9.67 11.19 -21.19
C ILE A 221 -10.50 11.73 -22.37
N ILE A 222 -11.77 11.32 -22.49
CA ILE A 222 -12.66 11.78 -23.56
C ILE A 222 -12.78 13.32 -23.52
N ASN A 223 -13.08 13.89 -22.36
CA ASN A 223 -13.19 15.33 -22.17
C ASN A 223 -11.89 16.08 -22.51
N ALA A 224 -10.73 15.51 -22.20
CA ALA A 224 -9.43 16.10 -22.53
C ALA A 224 -9.14 16.04 -24.04
N GLN A 225 -9.51 14.95 -24.71
CA GLN A 225 -9.38 14.80 -26.17
C GLN A 225 -10.27 15.79 -26.92
N GLU A 226 -11.53 15.96 -26.51
CA GLU A 226 -12.46 16.92 -27.12
C GLU A 226 -11.95 18.35 -27.02
N LYS A 227 -11.27 18.69 -25.93
CA LYS A 227 -10.65 20.01 -25.71
C LYS A 227 -9.29 20.17 -26.42
N GLN A 228 -8.83 19.18 -27.19
CA GLN A 228 -7.50 19.12 -27.80
C GLN A 228 -6.35 19.33 -26.80
N LYS A 229 -6.55 18.88 -25.56
CA LYS A 229 -5.61 19.04 -24.44
C LYS A 229 -4.73 17.81 -24.20
N LEU A 230 -4.79 16.80 -25.07
CA LEU A 230 -4.09 15.54 -24.84
C LEU A 230 -2.90 15.39 -25.78
N ASP A 231 -1.69 15.44 -25.22
CA ASP A 231 -0.46 15.15 -25.95
C ASP A 231 -0.28 13.64 -26.17
N GLU A 232 0.62 13.28 -27.10
CA GLU A 232 1.15 11.91 -27.15
C GLU A 232 1.94 11.60 -25.88
N PHE A 233 1.70 10.44 -25.28
CA PHE A 233 2.48 9.97 -24.14
C PHE A 233 3.96 9.85 -24.52
N ARG A 234 4.82 10.65 -23.90
CA ARG A 234 6.27 10.66 -24.14
C ARG A 234 7.00 9.97 -23.00
N MET A 235 7.35 8.71 -23.20
CA MET A 235 8.26 8.02 -22.29
C MET A 235 9.70 8.41 -22.61
N ASN A 236 10.52 8.62 -21.57
CA ASN A 236 11.93 8.94 -21.75
C ASN A 236 12.63 7.80 -22.55
N LYS A 237 13.28 8.15 -23.66
CA LYS A 237 13.95 7.21 -24.55
C LYS A 237 15.06 6.43 -23.84
N ASN A 238 15.74 7.05 -22.87
CA ASN A 238 16.79 6.41 -22.08
C ASN A 238 16.19 5.33 -21.16
N LEU A 239 15.06 5.60 -20.50
CA LEU A 239 14.33 4.59 -19.71
C LEU A 239 13.85 3.44 -20.59
N THR A 240 13.40 3.74 -21.81
CA THR A 240 12.97 2.72 -22.77
C THR A 240 14.15 1.83 -23.19
N ALA A 241 15.34 2.40 -23.42
CA ALA A 241 16.55 1.63 -23.74
C ALA A 241 16.99 0.74 -22.57
N LEU A 242 16.89 1.22 -21.32
CA LEU A 242 17.20 0.44 -20.12
C LEU A 242 16.25 -0.74 -19.88
N SER A 243 15.05 -0.71 -20.46
CA SER A 243 14.10 -1.85 -20.45
C SER A 243 14.41 -2.93 -21.48
N GLN A 244 15.41 -2.73 -22.36
CA GLN A 244 15.83 -3.70 -23.36
C GLN A 244 16.99 -4.56 -22.84
N GLY A 245 16.72 -5.36 -21.82
CA GLY A 245 17.69 -6.27 -21.23
C GLY A 245 16.99 -7.43 -20.53
N ILE A 246 16.80 -8.55 -21.22
CA ILE A 246 16.10 -9.72 -20.68
C ILE A 246 17.12 -10.59 -19.93
N LEU A 247 17.27 -10.39 -18.62
CA LEU A 247 17.77 -11.46 -17.76
C LEU A 247 16.58 -12.31 -17.34
N PRO A 248 16.59 -13.63 -17.58
CA PRO A 248 15.49 -14.48 -17.15
C PRO A 248 15.27 -14.41 -15.64
N ASN A 249 14.03 -14.26 -15.17
CA ASN A 249 13.70 -14.17 -13.74
C ASN A 249 14.24 -15.35 -12.90
N TRP A 250 14.45 -16.51 -13.51
CA TRP A 250 15.06 -17.67 -12.85
C TRP A 250 16.56 -17.49 -12.54
N TRP A 251 17.30 -16.73 -13.34
CA TRP A 251 18.70 -16.38 -13.06
C TRP A 251 18.81 -15.47 -11.84
N ARG A 252 17.94 -14.46 -11.73
CA ARG A 252 17.87 -13.57 -10.55
C ARG A 252 17.51 -14.35 -9.28
N ARG A 253 16.51 -15.23 -9.37
CA ARG A 253 16.05 -16.11 -8.26
C ARG A 253 17.08 -17.10 -7.76
N ARG A 254 18.02 -17.54 -8.61
CA ARG A 254 19.09 -18.46 -8.19
C ARG A 254 20.23 -17.75 -7.45
N SER A 255 20.32 -16.42 -7.58
CA SER A 255 21.46 -15.63 -7.11
C SER A 255 21.20 -14.77 -5.88
N HIS A 256 19.95 -14.48 -5.50
CA HIS A 256 19.63 -13.57 -4.39
C HIS A 256 18.94 -14.29 -3.24
N ASN A 257 19.27 -13.86 -2.02
CA ASN A 257 18.55 -14.23 -0.81
C ASN A 257 17.09 -13.75 -0.88
N PRO A 258 16.13 -14.46 -0.25
CA PRO A 258 14.75 -13.99 -0.22
C PRO A 258 14.67 -12.60 0.43
N LEU A 259 13.84 -11.73 -0.16
CA LEU A 259 13.57 -10.41 0.40
C LEU A 259 12.99 -10.54 1.80
N GLN A 260 13.30 -9.56 2.65
CA GLN A 260 12.82 -9.52 4.03
C GLN A 260 11.87 -8.34 4.19
N SER A 261 10.66 -8.62 4.67
CA SER A 261 9.69 -7.60 5.03
C SER A 261 9.94 -7.13 6.46
N ARG A 262 10.17 -5.83 6.64
CA ARG A 262 10.35 -5.22 7.95
C ARG A 262 9.69 -3.85 8.01
N MET A 263 9.27 -3.48 9.21
CA MET A 263 8.83 -2.13 9.53
C MET A 263 10.02 -1.29 9.98
N VAL A 264 10.03 -0.01 9.64
CA VAL A 264 10.97 1.01 10.08
C VAL A 264 10.20 2.02 10.93
N TYR A 265 10.74 2.29 12.11
CA TYR A 265 10.24 3.30 13.03
C TYR A 265 11.34 4.30 13.34
N ILE A 266 11.02 5.60 13.30
CA ILE A 266 11.93 6.68 13.70
C ILE A 266 11.17 7.62 14.63
N PRO A 267 11.61 7.81 15.90
CA PRO A 267 11.04 8.79 16.82
C PRO A 267 10.98 10.19 16.22
N LYS A 268 9.96 10.96 16.60
CA LYS A 268 9.71 12.32 16.09
C LYS A 268 10.97 13.20 16.05
N GLU A 269 11.70 13.28 17.16
CA GLU A 269 12.88 14.16 17.29
C GLU A 269 13.97 13.76 16.28
N ILE A 270 14.34 12.48 16.24
CA ILE A 270 15.34 11.96 15.28
C ILE A 270 14.90 12.19 13.84
N TYR A 271 13.60 12.01 13.55
CA TYR A 271 13.08 12.23 12.20
C TYR A 271 13.10 13.72 11.82
N ASP A 272 12.72 14.61 12.72
CA ASP A 272 12.73 16.05 12.47
C ASP A 272 14.15 16.57 12.25
N ASP A 273 15.13 16.09 13.02
CA ASP A 273 16.56 16.41 12.84
C ASP A 273 17.07 15.92 11.48
N PHE A 274 16.81 14.65 11.13
CA PHE A 274 17.16 14.09 9.82
C PHE A 274 16.60 14.92 8.66
N MET A 275 15.31 15.27 8.74
CA MET A 275 14.67 16.07 7.70
C MET A 275 15.19 17.52 7.66
N THR A 276 15.75 18.04 8.76
CA THR A 276 16.36 19.38 8.82
C THR A 276 17.74 19.36 8.18
N GLU A 277 18.60 18.39 8.54
CA GLU A 277 19.94 18.21 7.96
C GLU A 277 19.90 18.12 6.44
N ILE A 278 19.01 17.30 5.87
CA ILE A 278 18.92 17.16 4.41
C ILE A 278 18.38 18.44 3.74
N ARG A 279 17.53 19.21 4.42
CA ARG A 279 17.06 20.49 3.87
C ARG A 279 18.14 21.56 3.88
N GLU A 280 19.04 21.53 4.86
CA GLU A 280 20.24 22.39 4.89
C GLU A 280 21.18 22.02 3.74
N ASP A 281 21.46 20.73 3.51
CA ASP A 281 22.22 20.23 2.35
C ASP A 281 21.59 20.70 1.02
N ILE A 282 20.26 20.63 0.90
CA ILE A 282 19.55 21.17 -0.28
C ILE A 282 19.72 22.69 -0.41
N ALA A 283 19.64 23.43 0.69
CA ALA A 283 19.79 24.88 0.68
C ALA A 283 21.21 25.32 0.28
N ASP A 284 22.22 24.53 0.61
CA ASP A 284 23.62 24.79 0.22
C ASP A 284 23.86 24.53 -1.29
N ILE A 285 23.10 23.62 -1.89
CA ILE A 285 23.16 23.32 -3.33
C ILE A 285 22.46 24.41 -4.15
N LEU A 286 21.38 24.99 -3.63
CA LEU A 286 20.57 25.98 -4.33
C LEU A 286 21.15 27.39 -4.18
N GLU A 287 21.64 27.94 -5.28
CA GLU A 287 22.23 29.30 -5.32
C GLU A 287 21.19 30.42 -5.11
N ASP A 288 19.90 30.14 -5.31
CA ASP A 288 18.79 31.11 -5.28
C ASP A 288 17.75 30.76 -4.21
N ASP A 289 17.36 31.75 -3.41
CA ASP A 289 16.40 31.62 -2.30
C ASP A 289 15.01 31.20 -2.83
N ASP A 290 14.65 31.63 -4.04
CA ASP A 290 13.37 31.32 -4.69
C ASP A 290 13.24 29.82 -5.07
N GLN A 291 14.35 29.07 -5.10
CA GLN A 291 14.36 27.63 -5.39
C GLN A 291 14.32 26.76 -4.14
N ARG A 292 14.49 27.33 -2.94
CA ARG A 292 14.57 26.58 -1.66
C ARG A 292 13.35 25.71 -1.32
N PRO A 293 12.09 26.05 -1.65
CA PRO A 293 10.95 25.23 -1.22
C PRO A 293 10.58 24.09 -2.19
N VAL A 294 11.50 23.56 -3.00
CA VAL A 294 11.12 22.67 -4.11
C VAL A 294 10.95 21.19 -3.70
N THR A 295 11.66 20.67 -2.70
CA THR A 295 11.60 19.22 -2.35
C THR A 295 10.56 18.89 -1.27
N THR A 296 9.89 17.75 -1.43
CA THR A 296 8.97 17.22 -0.42
C THR A 296 9.67 16.18 0.44
N ALA A 297 9.07 15.85 1.59
CA ALA A 297 9.58 14.75 2.42
C ALA A 297 9.63 13.42 1.66
N ALA A 298 8.71 13.21 0.71
CA ALA A 298 8.68 12.02 -0.13
C ALA A 298 9.91 11.93 -1.04
N ASP A 299 10.34 13.05 -1.61
CA ASP A 299 11.51 13.13 -2.48
C ASP A 299 12.78 12.79 -1.68
N ILE A 300 12.88 13.29 -0.44
CA ILE A 300 13.99 13.00 0.48
C ILE A 300 14.05 11.54 0.87
N ILE A 301 12.93 10.92 1.26
CA ILE A 301 12.91 9.49 1.63
C ILE A 301 13.19 8.61 0.40
N LEU A 302 12.66 8.97 -0.77
CA LEU A 302 12.96 8.25 -2.02
C LEU A 302 14.45 8.32 -2.34
N ALA A 303 15.07 9.49 -2.25
CA ALA A 303 16.51 9.67 -2.46
C ALA A 303 17.33 8.84 -1.46
N TRP A 304 16.98 8.91 -0.18
CA TRP A 304 17.63 8.14 0.88
C TRP A 304 17.57 6.63 0.60
N MET A 305 16.38 6.08 0.33
CA MET A 305 16.24 4.65 0.06
C MET A 305 16.89 4.22 -1.25
N THR A 306 16.84 5.06 -2.29
CA THR A 306 17.51 4.81 -3.57
C THR A 306 19.03 4.74 -3.38
N LYS A 307 19.60 5.64 -2.57
CA LYS A 307 21.03 5.64 -2.23
C LYS A 307 21.45 4.40 -1.45
N LEU A 308 20.67 4.01 -0.43
CA LEU A 308 20.95 2.79 0.34
C LEU A 308 20.91 1.54 -0.55
N GLN A 309 19.96 1.46 -1.48
CA GLN A 309 19.87 0.35 -2.43
C GLN A 309 21.03 0.34 -3.43
N ALA A 310 21.42 1.50 -3.97
CA ALA A 310 22.51 1.62 -4.92
C ALA A 310 23.87 1.20 -4.33
N THR A 311 24.03 1.38 -3.01
CA THR A 311 25.29 1.16 -2.26
C THR A 311 25.32 -0.13 -1.43
N ALA A 312 24.26 -0.94 -1.49
CA ALA A 312 24.18 -2.21 -0.79
C ALA A 312 25.10 -3.29 -1.37
N ASP A 313 25.32 -3.26 -2.69
CA ASP A 313 26.23 -4.16 -3.40
C ASP A 313 27.69 -3.69 -3.33
N ILE A 314 28.65 -4.64 -3.43
CA ILE A 314 30.11 -4.33 -3.51
C ILE A 314 30.42 -3.37 -4.66
N LYS A 315 29.72 -3.54 -5.79
CA LYS A 315 29.78 -2.62 -6.93
C LYS A 315 28.49 -1.82 -6.93
N GLN A 316 28.62 -0.51 -6.83
CA GLN A 316 27.51 0.41 -6.95
C GLN A 316 26.77 0.21 -8.27
N ARG A 317 25.44 0.25 -8.21
CA ARG A 317 24.56 0.06 -9.37
C ARG A 317 23.56 1.18 -9.46
N GLY A 318 23.15 1.51 -10.69
CA GLY A 318 22.05 2.44 -10.90
C GLY A 318 20.72 1.79 -10.48
N VAL A 319 19.80 2.60 -9.99
CA VAL A 319 18.52 2.15 -9.43
C VAL A 319 17.39 2.80 -10.21
N LEU A 320 16.45 1.97 -10.68
CA LEU A 320 15.20 2.44 -11.29
C LEU A 320 14.10 2.44 -10.24
N SER A 321 13.67 3.62 -9.83
CA SER A 321 12.59 3.79 -8.89
C SER A 321 11.25 4.04 -9.62
N THR A 322 10.18 3.43 -9.12
CA THR A 322 8.80 3.63 -9.59
C THR A 322 7.98 4.20 -8.46
N SER A 323 7.39 5.37 -8.65
CA SER A 323 6.53 6.02 -7.68
C SER A 323 5.07 6.01 -8.14
N MET A 324 4.16 5.56 -7.29
CA MET A 324 2.73 5.54 -7.58
C MET A 324 2.10 6.91 -7.28
N VAL A 325 1.55 7.56 -8.31
CA VAL A 325 1.05 8.94 -8.26
C VAL A 325 -0.47 8.94 -8.17
N ASN A 326 -0.99 9.48 -7.06
CA ASN A 326 -2.42 9.68 -6.87
C ASN A 326 -2.94 10.79 -7.80
N LEU A 327 -3.81 10.42 -8.75
CA LEU A 327 -4.37 11.34 -9.75
C LEU A 327 -5.28 12.39 -9.12
N ARG A 328 -5.90 12.12 -7.96
CA ARG A 328 -6.69 13.13 -7.22
C ARG A 328 -5.83 14.34 -6.84
N CYS A 329 -4.53 14.13 -6.64
CA CYS A 329 -3.57 15.20 -6.36
C CYS A 329 -3.05 15.91 -7.63
N ARG A 330 -3.36 15.43 -8.84
CA ARG A 330 -2.84 16.00 -10.11
C ARG A 330 -3.91 16.50 -11.06
N ILE A 331 -5.15 16.03 -10.92
CA ILE A 331 -6.26 16.39 -11.78
C ILE A 331 -7.29 17.15 -10.94
N SER A 332 -7.45 18.43 -11.23
CA SER A 332 -8.28 19.34 -10.42
C SER A 332 -9.75 18.92 -10.32
N THR A 333 -10.33 18.36 -11.39
CA THR A 333 -11.73 17.91 -11.45
C THR A 333 -12.03 16.70 -10.57
N LEU A 334 -11.01 16.01 -10.06
CA LEU A 334 -11.17 14.91 -9.10
C LEU A 334 -11.20 15.39 -7.65
N ARG A 335 -11.04 16.70 -7.39
CA ARG A 335 -10.99 17.28 -6.04
C ARG A 335 -12.32 17.93 -5.67
N ASP A 336 -13.40 17.16 -5.71
CA ASP A 336 -14.67 17.60 -5.18
C ASP A 336 -14.78 17.16 -3.70
N PRO A 337 -14.90 18.09 -2.74
CA PRO A 337 -14.97 17.73 -1.32
C PRO A 337 -16.29 17.06 -0.90
N SER A 338 -17.32 17.08 -1.75
CA SER A 338 -18.64 16.52 -1.42
C SER A 338 -18.77 15.01 -1.63
N GLY A 339 -17.80 14.38 -2.30
CA GLY A 339 -17.84 12.95 -2.55
C GLY A 339 -16.47 12.33 -2.78
N GLU A 340 -16.45 11.01 -2.83
CA GLU A 340 -15.26 10.18 -2.82
C GLU A 340 -15.24 9.24 -4.01
N TYR A 341 -14.07 9.03 -4.59
CA TYR A 341 -13.88 8.05 -5.67
C TYR A 341 -13.31 6.76 -5.08
N LEU A 342 -14.04 5.65 -5.19
CA LEU A 342 -13.52 4.34 -4.83
C LEU A 342 -12.62 3.74 -5.91
N GLN A 343 -12.83 4.08 -7.18
CA GLN A 343 -12.02 3.64 -8.32
C GLN A 343 -10.51 3.86 -8.07
N THR A 344 -9.67 2.93 -8.53
CA THR A 344 -8.21 3.07 -8.44
C THR A 344 -7.76 4.20 -9.36
N LEU A 345 -7.31 5.32 -8.78
CA LEU A 345 -6.90 6.51 -9.53
C LEU A 345 -5.42 6.81 -9.25
N THR A 346 -4.59 5.80 -9.49
CA THR A 346 -3.13 5.87 -9.28
C THR A 346 -2.39 5.35 -10.50
N LEU A 347 -1.38 6.09 -10.97
CA LEU A 347 -0.54 5.70 -12.11
C LEU A 347 0.94 5.90 -11.79
N PRO A 348 1.86 5.11 -12.38
CA PRO A 348 3.27 5.18 -12.04
C PRO A 348 3.98 6.35 -12.73
N ALA A 349 4.98 6.89 -12.04
CA ALA A 349 6.03 7.73 -12.57
C ALA A 349 7.40 7.10 -12.28
N TYR A 350 8.39 7.35 -13.13
CA TYR A 350 9.68 6.65 -13.07
C TYR A 350 10.83 7.62 -12.84
N SER A 351 11.81 7.21 -12.04
CA SER A 351 13.08 7.91 -11.95
C SER A 351 14.24 6.92 -11.96
N TYR A 352 15.29 7.24 -12.68
CA TYR A 352 16.51 6.45 -12.71
C TYR A 352 17.65 7.30 -12.17
N ILE A 353 18.40 6.73 -11.24
CA ILE A 353 19.65 7.28 -10.73
C ILE A 353 20.77 6.34 -11.17
N SER A 354 21.80 6.89 -11.80
CA SER A 354 22.98 6.15 -12.27
C SER A 354 23.92 5.79 -11.11
N PRO A 355 24.88 4.85 -11.31
CA PRO A 355 25.88 4.56 -10.30
C PRO A 355 26.67 5.81 -9.84
N ASP A 356 27.00 6.71 -10.75
CA ASP A 356 27.78 7.91 -10.45
C ASP A 356 26.96 8.90 -9.61
N GLU A 357 25.72 9.18 -10.02
CA GLU A 357 24.78 10.05 -9.28
C GLU A 357 24.43 9.47 -7.89
N ALA A 358 24.44 8.15 -7.73
CA ALA A 358 24.20 7.54 -6.42
C ALA A 358 25.31 7.83 -5.38
N THR A 359 26.44 8.42 -5.80
CA THR A 359 27.48 8.90 -4.88
C THR A 359 27.18 10.28 -4.30
N ASP A 360 26.28 11.04 -4.91
CA ASP A 360 25.93 12.41 -4.50
C ASP A 360 25.22 12.45 -3.13
N THR A 361 25.07 13.66 -2.58
CA THR A 361 24.33 13.86 -1.32
C THR A 361 22.86 13.49 -1.46
N ILE A 362 22.20 13.19 -0.33
CA ILE A 362 20.76 12.88 -0.36
C ILE A 362 19.98 14.12 -0.85
N GLY A 363 20.43 15.34 -0.51
CA GLY A 363 19.82 16.57 -1.00
C GLY A 363 19.89 16.71 -2.52
N ALA A 364 21.05 16.47 -3.13
CA ALA A 364 21.22 16.50 -4.59
C ALA A 364 20.32 15.47 -5.28
N MET A 365 20.32 14.22 -4.80
CA MET A 365 19.45 13.16 -5.33
C MET A 365 17.96 13.50 -5.17
N SER A 366 17.57 14.16 -4.08
CA SER A 366 16.19 14.60 -3.84
C SER A 366 15.73 15.63 -4.86
N LEU A 367 16.59 16.61 -5.18
CA LEU A 367 16.33 17.60 -6.23
C LEU A 367 16.16 16.92 -7.58
N GLN A 368 17.04 15.97 -7.92
CA GLN A 368 16.95 15.22 -9.17
C GLN A 368 15.64 14.44 -9.29
N HIS A 369 15.26 13.67 -8.26
CA HIS A 369 13.98 12.97 -8.22
C HIS A 369 12.80 13.94 -8.39
N LYS A 370 12.84 15.08 -7.71
CA LYS A 370 11.77 16.09 -7.79
C LYS A 370 11.61 16.64 -9.21
N HIS A 371 12.71 17.01 -9.89
CA HIS A 371 12.66 17.47 -11.27
C HIS A 371 12.07 16.41 -12.20
N ILE A 372 12.55 15.17 -12.11
CA ILE A 372 12.05 14.04 -12.92
C ILE A 372 10.56 13.78 -12.69
N MET A 373 10.10 13.84 -11.44
CA MET A 373 8.70 13.63 -11.08
C MET A 373 7.82 14.80 -11.52
N HIS A 374 8.29 16.04 -11.43
CA HIS A 374 7.55 17.22 -11.87
C HIS A 374 7.18 17.12 -13.36
N ASP A 375 8.14 16.73 -14.21
CA ASP A 375 7.94 16.64 -15.65
C ASP A 375 6.92 15.56 -16.05
N GLN A 376 6.90 14.43 -15.34
CA GLN A 376 6.00 13.31 -15.62
C GLN A 376 4.59 13.47 -15.04
N THR A 377 4.43 14.25 -13.98
CA THR A 377 3.19 14.25 -13.18
C THR A 377 2.27 15.45 -13.42
N SER A 378 2.51 16.23 -14.48
CA SER A 378 1.55 17.23 -14.94
C SER A 378 0.21 16.59 -15.34
N GLU A 379 -0.89 17.33 -15.17
CA GLU A 379 -2.24 16.85 -15.49
C GLU A 379 -2.32 16.25 -16.91
N HIS A 380 -1.74 16.95 -17.88
CA HIS A 380 -1.71 16.53 -19.29
C HIS A 380 -0.93 15.23 -19.50
N GLN A 381 0.25 15.07 -18.88
CA GLN A 381 1.05 13.84 -19.00
C GLN A 381 0.38 12.65 -18.31
N MET A 382 -0.24 12.86 -17.15
CA MET A 382 -0.96 11.79 -16.44
C MET A 382 -2.19 11.32 -17.23
N LEU A 383 -2.94 12.23 -17.86
CA LEU A 383 -4.07 11.86 -18.73
C LEU A 383 -3.58 11.14 -20.00
N ALA A 384 -2.48 11.57 -20.61
CA ALA A 384 -1.88 10.89 -21.76
C ALA A 384 -1.41 9.46 -21.40
N LEU A 385 -0.78 9.30 -20.23
CA LEU A 385 -0.40 8.01 -19.68
C LEU A 385 -1.62 7.13 -19.39
N ALA A 386 -2.66 7.68 -18.77
CA ALA A 386 -3.92 6.96 -18.51
C ALA A 386 -4.51 6.39 -19.80
N LYS A 387 -4.60 7.21 -20.85
CA LYS A 387 -5.05 6.78 -22.18
C LYS A 387 -4.16 5.68 -22.74
N HIS A 388 -2.83 5.84 -22.68
CA HIS A 388 -1.89 4.83 -23.14
C HIS A 388 -2.12 3.48 -22.47
N VAL A 389 -2.25 3.48 -21.14
CA VAL A 389 -2.46 2.28 -20.33
C VAL A 389 -3.78 1.60 -20.68
N ILE A 390 -4.87 2.37 -20.75
CA ILE A 390 -6.20 1.85 -21.10
C ILE A 390 -6.21 1.26 -22.51
N ASP A 391 -5.68 1.98 -23.51
CA ASP A 391 -5.63 1.51 -24.90
C ASP A 391 -4.84 0.20 -25.05
N LYS A 392 -3.71 0.08 -24.33
CA LYS A 392 -2.88 -1.14 -24.33
C LYS A 392 -3.60 -2.30 -23.64
N LYS A 393 -4.19 -2.09 -22.46
CA LYS A 393 -4.96 -3.11 -21.73
C LYS A 393 -6.16 -3.60 -22.54
N LYS A 394 -6.94 -2.70 -23.15
CA LYS A 394 -8.07 -3.05 -24.05
C LYS A 394 -7.62 -3.92 -25.24
N ARG A 395 -6.36 -3.82 -25.67
CA ARG A 395 -5.76 -4.65 -26.73
C ARG A 395 -5.07 -5.92 -26.22
N GLY A 396 -5.19 -6.25 -24.93
CA GLY A 396 -4.53 -7.40 -24.31
C GLY A 396 -3.00 -7.28 -24.28
N LYS A 397 -2.45 -6.06 -24.30
CA LYS A 397 -0.99 -5.80 -24.28
C LYS A 397 -0.57 -5.29 -22.91
N ASN A 398 0.65 -5.64 -22.49
CA ASN A 398 1.27 -5.05 -21.32
C ASN A 398 1.48 -3.53 -21.55
N PRO A 399 0.83 -2.66 -20.75
CA PRO A 399 0.93 -1.21 -20.94
C PRO A 399 2.28 -0.63 -20.52
N LEU A 400 2.99 -1.28 -19.59
CA LEU A 400 4.16 -0.72 -18.91
C LEU A 400 5.30 -1.76 -18.83
N PRO A 401 5.93 -2.11 -19.97
CA PRO A 401 6.95 -3.16 -20.02
C PRO A 401 8.19 -2.87 -19.15
N ILE A 402 8.50 -1.58 -18.93
CA ILE A 402 9.61 -1.14 -18.06
C ILE A 402 9.42 -1.62 -16.61
N TYR A 403 8.18 -1.65 -16.12
CA TYR A 403 7.85 -2.13 -14.79
C TYR A 403 8.25 -3.61 -14.61
N TYR A 404 8.02 -4.44 -15.63
CA TYR A 404 8.20 -5.89 -15.52
C TYR A 404 9.59 -6.38 -15.96
N ASN A 405 10.25 -5.76 -16.95
CA ASN A 405 11.38 -6.35 -17.68
C ASN A 405 12.69 -5.53 -17.65
N SER A 406 13.08 -4.98 -16.49
CA SER A 406 14.38 -4.28 -16.34
C SER A 406 15.46 -5.20 -15.77
N SER A 407 16.68 -5.14 -16.32
CA SER A 407 17.87 -5.80 -15.75
C SER A 407 18.46 -5.03 -14.56
N LEU A 408 18.01 -3.81 -14.30
CA LEU A 408 18.50 -2.97 -13.21
C LEU A 408 17.88 -3.37 -11.86
N PRO A 409 18.56 -3.07 -10.73
CA PRO A 409 17.90 -2.95 -9.44
C PRO A 409 16.68 -2.02 -9.53
N ARG A 410 15.55 -2.46 -8.98
CA ARG A 410 14.29 -1.71 -8.96
C ARG A 410 13.90 -1.37 -7.54
N LEU A 411 13.29 -0.20 -7.36
CA LEU A 411 12.66 0.22 -6.12
C LEU A 411 11.23 0.67 -6.40
N GLU A 412 10.22 -0.06 -5.93
CA GLU A 412 8.88 0.50 -5.89
C GLU A 412 8.74 1.37 -4.65
N PHE A 413 8.34 2.63 -4.84
CA PHE A 413 8.19 3.61 -3.79
C PHE A 413 6.75 4.10 -3.71
N ASN A 414 6.10 3.78 -2.59
CA ASN A 414 4.73 4.19 -2.31
C ASN A 414 4.74 5.21 -1.16
N ASN A 415 4.17 6.39 -1.36
CA ASN A 415 4.08 7.41 -0.32
C ASN A 415 2.64 7.65 0.10
N PHE A 416 2.26 7.10 1.26
CA PHE A 416 0.94 7.29 1.87
C PHE A 416 0.92 8.40 2.92
N SER A 417 2.06 9.03 3.21
CA SER A 417 2.15 10.11 4.21
C SER A 417 1.10 11.23 4.03
N PRO A 418 0.82 11.73 2.81
CA PRO A 418 -0.21 12.77 2.60
C PRO A 418 -1.64 12.34 2.96
N LEU A 419 -1.89 11.03 3.11
CA LEU A 419 -3.20 10.50 3.47
C LEU A 419 -3.46 10.58 4.99
N HIS A 420 -2.42 10.79 5.81
CA HIS A 420 -2.55 10.86 7.27
C HIS A 420 -3.34 9.67 7.86
N LEU A 421 -3.03 8.45 7.41
CA LEU A 421 -3.81 7.24 7.72
C LEU A 421 -3.95 7.00 9.22
N PHE A 422 -2.92 7.26 10.02
CA PHE A 422 -2.94 7.06 11.49
C PHE A 422 -4.00 7.89 12.22
N SER A 423 -4.45 9.01 11.62
CA SER A 423 -5.52 9.86 12.17
C SER A 423 -6.82 9.75 11.38
N ALA A 424 -6.92 8.82 10.42
CA ALA A 424 -8.09 8.71 9.54
C ALA A 424 -9.29 8.03 10.22
N ALA A 425 -9.05 7.24 11.28
CA ALA A 425 -10.10 6.59 12.06
C ALA A 425 -10.20 7.23 13.46
N ASP A 426 -11.43 7.56 13.84
CA ASP A 426 -11.81 7.93 15.20
C ASP A 426 -12.88 6.94 15.67
N PHE A 427 -12.44 5.92 16.40
CA PHE A 427 -13.30 4.90 16.98
C PHE A 427 -13.51 5.10 18.49
N SER A 428 -13.34 6.34 18.98
CA SER A 428 -13.61 6.67 20.37
C SER A 428 -15.00 6.23 20.88
N PRO A 429 -16.10 6.25 20.09
CA PRO A 429 -17.40 5.77 20.56
C PRO A 429 -17.47 4.24 20.76
N ALA A 430 -16.52 3.47 20.21
CA ALA A 430 -16.45 2.02 20.38
C ALA A 430 -15.56 1.59 21.55
N VAL A 431 -14.90 2.51 22.26
CA VAL A 431 -14.03 2.18 23.39
C VAL A 431 -14.86 1.60 24.54
N ILE A 432 -14.55 0.35 24.92
CA ILE A 432 -15.11 -0.33 26.10
C ILE A 432 -14.26 -0.02 27.33
N SER A 433 -12.94 -0.10 27.17
CA SER A 433 -11.97 0.24 28.21
C SER A 433 -10.67 0.71 27.57
N GLU A 434 -10.03 1.69 28.19
CA GLU A 434 -8.70 2.12 27.81
C GLU A 434 -7.68 1.03 28.15
N GLY A 435 -6.73 0.77 27.26
CA GLY A 435 -5.65 -0.18 27.52
C GLY A 435 -4.50 0.45 28.30
N GLU A 436 -3.76 -0.38 29.05
CA GLU A 436 -2.66 0.08 29.90
C GLU A 436 -1.32 0.09 29.14
N PHE A 437 -1.09 1.12 28.32
CA PHE A 437 0.24 1.33 27.71
C PHE A 437 0.81 2.70 28.10
N ALA A 438 1.67 2.70 29.12
CA ALA A 438 2.53 3.78 29.62
C ALA A 438 1.91 5.20 29.70
N HIS A 439 1.80 5.75 30.92
CA HIS A 439 1.44 7.15 31.12
C HIS A 439 2.68 8.06 31.03
N PRO A 440 2.64 9.17 30.27
CA PRO A 440 1.52 9.66 29.44
C PRO A 440 1.43 8.95 28.07
N ARG A 441 0.20 8.61 27.65
CA ARG A 441 -0.09 8.09 26.30
C ARG A 441 0.09 9.18 25.24
N PHE A 442 0.54 8.81 24.04
CA PHE A 442 0.77 9.76 22.94
C PHE A 442 -0.45 9.94 22.01
N ASN A 443 -1.45 9.06 22.10
CA ASN A 443 -2.63 9.05 21.25
C ASN A 443 -3.92 9.15 22.10
N PRO A 444 -5.02 9.77 21.63
CA PRO A 444 -6.32 9.73 22.31
C PRO A 444 -6.95 8.32 22.33
N PRO A 445 -7.94 8.06 23.21
CA PRO A 445 -8.70 6.81 23.20
C PRO A 445 -9.41 6.55 21.86
N GLY A 446 -9.38 5.30 21.39
CA GLY A 446 -10.06 4.87 20.16
C GLY A 446 -9.36 5.27 18.87
N THR A 447 -8.13 5.77 18.93
CA THR A 447 -7.31 6.08 17.76
C THR A 447 -6.23 5.03 17.55
N MET A 448 -5.75 4.90 16.31
CA MET A 448 -4.70 3.93 15.98
C MET A 448 -3.36 4.30 16.64
N THR A 449 -2.66 3.28 17.14
CA THR A 449 -1.25 3.40 17.55
C THR A 449 -0.30 3.05 16.42
N THR A 450 -0.70 2.11 15.56
CA THR A 450 0.01 1.81 14.32
C THR A 450 -0.94 1.27 13.26
N ALA A 451 -0.55 1.38 12.00
CA ALA A 451 -1.28 0.90 10.83
C ALA A 451 -0.29 0.60 9.70
N TYR A 452 -0.40 -0.58 9.09
CA TYR A 452 0.39 -0.94 7.92
C TYR A 452 -0.36 -1.96 7.07
N TYR A 453 0.02 -2.11 5.81
CA TYR A 453 -0.52 -3.17 4.96
C TYR A 453 0.43 -4.37 4.93
N LEU A 454 -0.16 -5.56 4.89
CA LEU A 454 0.57 -6.81 4.69
C LEU A 454 1.06 -6.83 3.24
N MET A 455 2.37 -6.84 3.07
CA MET A 455 2.99 -6.87 1.75
C MET A 455 2.61 -8.16 1.01
N ASP A 456 2.35 -8.02 -0.28
CA ASP A 456 1.82 -9.08 -1.15
C ASP A 456 2.88 -10.18 -1.37
N ALA A 457 2.51 -11.45 -1.13
CA ALA A 457 3.44 -12.55 -1.34
C ALA A 457 3.66 -12.88 -2.83
N THR A 458 2.82 -12.36 -3.74
CA THR A 458 2.89 -12.58 -5.19
C THR A 458 3.92 -11.71 -5.92
N SER A 459 4.43 -10.65 -5.26
CA SER A 459 5.60 -9.86 -5.71
C SER A 459 6.85 -10.10 -4.84
N PRO A 460 7.29 -11.35 -4.59
CA PRO A 460 8.31 -11.64 -3.58
C PRO A 460 9.73 -11.24 -4.00
N ASN A 461 9.90 -10.71 -5.22
CA ASN A 461 11.21 -10.41 -5.82
C ASN A 461 11.39 -8.92 -6.13
N GLU A 462 10.47 -8.06 -5.71
CA GLU A 462 10.55 -6.62 -5.93
C GLU A 462 10.87 -5.91 -4.61
N ASN A 463 11.90 -5.05 -4.65
CA ASN A 463 12.19 -4.18 -3.52
C ASN A 463 11.10 -3.11 -3.46
N VAL A 464 10.43 -3.01 -2.33
CA VAL A 464 9.30 -2.09 -2.11
C VAL A 464 9.56 -1.30 -0.84
N CYS A 465 9.36 0.01 -0.91
CA CYS A 465 9.33 0.92 0.23
C CYS A 465 7.99 1.64 0.24
N ALA A 466 7.23 1.49 1.31
CA ALA A 466 5.96 2.18 1.50
C ALA A 466 6.00 3.05 2.76
N VAL A 467 6.07 4.35 2.55
CA VAL A 467 6.04 5.36 3.61
C VAL A 467 4.60 5.48 4.12
N LEU A 468 4.38 5.10 5.37
CA LEU A 468 3.06 5.14 6.02
C LEU A 468 2.75 6.55 6.54
N GLY A 469 3.79 7.31 6.89
CA GLY A 469 3.68 8.69 7.35
C GLY A 469 4.04 8.84 8.82
N ARG A 470 3.47 9.85 9.47
CA ARG A 470 3.65 10.10 10.90
C ARG A 470 2.43 9.64 11.68
N ASP A 471 2.64 9.02 12.83
CA ASP A 471 1.57 8.75 13.79
C ASP A 471 1.14 10.04 14.53
N ILE A 472 0.17 9.91 15.44
CA ILE A 472 -0.35 11.03 16.24
C ILE A 472 0.74 11.67 17.13
N GLY A 473 1.71 10.88 17.58
CA GLY A 473 2.88 11.37 18.33
C GLY A 473 3.95 12.04 17.44
N GLY A 474 3.76 12.02 16.11
CA GLY A 474 4.70 12.55 15.14
C GLY A 474 5.86 11.61 14.80
N ASN A 475 5.83 10.36 15.26
CA ASN A 475 6.87 9.38 14.91
C ASN A 475 6.66 8.87 13.49
N PHE A 476 7.76 8.65 12.77
CA PHE A 476 7.75 8.23 11.38
C PHE A 476 7.69 6.71 11.24
N TRP A 477 6.87 6.26 10.29
CA TRP A 477 6.64 4.86 9.96
C TRP A 477 6.79 4.57 8.47
N MET A 478 7.46 3.46 8.17
CA MET A 478 7.60 2.94 6.81
C MET A 478 7.62 1.40 6.87
N THR A 479 7.02 0.74 5.88
CA THR A 479 7.15 -0.71 5.70
C THR A 479 7.92 -0.98 4.42
N CYS A 480 8.90 -1.87 4.47
CA CYS A 480 9.69 -2.23 3.30
C CYS A 480 9.84 -3.73 3.15
N GLN A 481 10.00 -4.17 1.91
CA GLN A 481 10.45 -5.50 1.54
C GLN A 481 11.74 -5.31 0.74
N LEU A 482 12.88 -5.63 1.34
CA LEU A 482 14.19 -5.34 0.77
C LEU A 482 15.13 -6.54 0.84
N GLU A 483 16.16 -6.53 0.01
CA GLU A 483 17.27 -7.47 0.07
C GLU A 483 18.00 -7.37 1.42
N PRO A 484 18.50 -8.49 1.99
CA PRO A 484 19.22 -8.48 3.27
C PRO A 484 20.39 -7.49 3.33
N GLU A 485 21.10 -7.31 2.22
CA GLU A 485 22.24 -6.42 2.09
C GLU A 485 21.82 -4.94 2.19
N VAL A 486 20.64 -4.60 1.64
CA VAL A 486 20.04 -3.27 1.79
C VAL A 486 19.60 -3.04 3.23
N TRP A 487 19.09 -4.07 3.92
CA TRP A 487 18.73 -3.95 5.34
C TRP A 487 19.92 -3.62 6.23
N VAL A 488 21.11 -4.15 5.95
CA VAL A 488 22.34 -3.78 6.67
C VAL A 488 22.58 -2.27 6.53
N LYS A 489 22.44 -1.71 5.32
CA LYS A 489 22.57 -0.28 5.06
C LYS A 489 21.51 0.57 5.77
N VAL A 490 20.27 0.10 5.83
CA VAL A 490 19.21 0.77 6.59
C VAL A 490 19.54 0.79 8.08
N GLU A 491 19.96 -0.34 8.67
CA GLU A 491 20.31 -0.41 10.09
C GLU A 491 21.53 0.46 10.45
N GLU A 492 22.55 0.48 9.59
CA GLU A 492 23.70 1.40 9.71
C GLU A 492 23.23 2.86 9.73
N ALA A 493 22.40 3.25 8.76
CA ALA A 493 21.87 4.62 8.66
C ALA A 493 21.03 5.00 9.89
N LEU A 494 20.12 4.11 10.35
CA LEU A 494 19.32 4.36 11.55
C LEU A 494 20.17 4.47 12.82
N TYR A 495 21.30 3.76 12.89
CA TYR A 495 22.24 3.87 14.00
C TYR A 495 22.99 5.21 13.98
N ASP A 496 23.39 5.69 12.82
CA ASP A 496 24.07 6.98 12.68
C ASP A 496 23.14 8.15 13.00
N LEU A 497 21.88 8.12 12.53
CA LEU A 497 20.85 9.11 12.91
C LEU A 497 20.68 9.20 14.44
N GLN A 498 20.79 8.09 15.15
CA GLN A 498 20.70 8.07 16.61
C GLN A 498 21.94 8.64 17.31
N LYS A 499 23.13 8.54 16.70
CA LYS A 499 24.36 9.11 17.29
C LYS A 499 24.37 10.63 17.23
N THR A 500 23.82 11.21 16.16
CA THR A 500 23.75 12.67 16.00
C THR A 500 22.93 13.29 17.13
N VAL A 501 21.83 12.64 17.52
CA VAL A 501 20.98 13.06 18.66
C VAL A 501 21.62 12.75 20.02
N ASN A 502 22.44 11.70 20.14
CA ASN A 502 23.15 11.33 21.36
C ASN A 502 24.60 11.88 21.43
N SER A 503 24.95 12.86 20.58
CA SER A 503 26.23 13.57 20.61
C SER A 503 26.41 14.26 21.99
N PRO A 504 27.63 14.31 22.57
CA PRO A 504 27.85 14.26 24.03
C PRO A 504 27.52 15.52 24.85
N THR A 505 26.55 16.33 24.45
CA THR A 505 25.87 17.27 25.37
C THR A 505 24.77 16.61 26.20
N SER A 506 24.29 15.41 25.85
CA SER A 506 23.41 14.61 26.72
C SER A 506 24.01 13.23 26.96
N GLY A 507 24.69 13.06 28.09
CA GLY A 507 25.29 11.79 28.48
C GLY A 507 24.24 10.68 28.60
N HIS A 508 24.53 9.52 28.01
CA HIS A 508 24.67 8.22 28.68
C HIS A 508 24.99 7.16 27.60
N SER A 509 26.26 6.76 27.54
CA SER A 509 26.76 5.69 26.68
C SER A 509 26.16 4.33 27.08
N MET A 510 25.66 3.56 26.11
CA MET A 510 25.47 2.12 26.29
C MET A 510 25.99 1.32 25.09
N ARG A 511 26.86 0.36 25.42
CA ARG A 511 27.46 -0.68 24.57
C ARG A 511 26.40 -1.72 24.13
N PHE A 512 26.57 -2.30 22.94
CA PHE A 512 25.94 -3.58 22.60
C PHE A 512 26.98 -4.70 22.49
N TYR A 513 26.54 -5.89 22.91
CA TYR A 513 27.25 -7.15 22.90
C TYR A 513 27.51 -7.63 21.46
N ASP A 514 28.76 -7.93 21.18
CA ASP A 514 29.24 -8.52 19.94
C ASP A 514 28.91 -10.02 19.92
N TYR A 515 28.04 -10.45 19.01
CA TYR A 515 27.79 -11.86 18.68
C TYR A 515 28.68 -12.30 17.51
N SER A 516 30.00 -12.11 17.62
CA SER A 516 30.95 -12.65 16.64
C SER A 516 32.22 -13.23 17.28
N SER A 517 32.09 -14.34 18.02
CA SER A 517 33.27 -15.18 18.29
C SER A 517 32.91 -16.63 18.63
N ARG A 518 32.62 -17.44 17.60
CA ARG A 518 32.94 -18.88 17.66
C ARG A 518 33.45 -19.36 16.32
N ARG A 519 34.78 -19.38 16.19
CA ARG A 519 35.56 -20.44 15.52
C ARG A 519 37.04 -20.21 15.85
N VAL A 520 37.52 -20.91 16.87
CA VAL A 520 38.95 -21.24 16.97
C VAL A 520 39.04 -22.75 16.89
N SER A 521 39.43 -23.21 15.70
CA SER A 521 39.91 -24.57 15.47
C SER A 521 41.34 -24.64 16.02
N ILE A 522 41.54 -25.39 17.10
CA ILE A 522 42.89 -25.81 17.52
C ILE A 522 43.06 -27.25 17.07
N ARG A 523 43.89 -27.44 16.03
CA ARG A 523 44.58 -28.70 15.76
C ARG A 523 45.81 -28.75 16.66
N SER A 524 45.96 -29.84 17.41
CA SER A 524 47.27 -30.37 17.82
C SER A 524 47.09 -31.81 18.32
N THR A 525 47.65 -32.76 17.56
CA THR A 525 48.48 -33.91 17.98
C THR A 525 48.57 -34.14 19.51
N PHE A 526 48.28 -35.31 20.08
CA PHE A 526 48.56 -36.71 19.72
C PHE A 526 47.38 -37.62 20.08
#